data_AF-A0A061NPX2-F1
#
_entry.id   AF-A0A061NPX2-F1
#
_cell.length_a   1.000
_cell.length_b   1.000
_cell.length_c   1.000
_cell.angle_alpha   90.00
_cell.angle_beta   90.00
_cell.angle_gamma   90.00
#
_symmetry.space_group_name_H-M   'P 1'
#
loop_
_entity.id
_entity.type
_entity.pdbx_description
1 polymer ?
#
loop_
_entity_poly.entity_id
_entity_poly.type
_entity_poly.pdbx_seq_one_letter_code
_entity_poly.pdbx_strand_id
1 'polypeptide(L)'
;MMLGTFSAGVVYGATAMLITAFGVNWLLRLLPPIVVGPVIMVIGLGLASTAIEMAMNYNQDTGEFVDTPLHFTVALVTLGVTIVSSLFFKGFFRLIPVLIGLVSGYLLSIVVGIVDLTPVREAAWFHVPDFAIPYLTVDPIYSLTIIGIMAPIALVTMAEHIGDQMVLSKITGKNFIKNPGLNRSLLGDGVASIVASLIGGPPNTTYGENIGVLAITRVFSVFVIGGAAVFAILFGFSGKIEAFIASIPTSVMGGVSILLFGIIASSGFDLWWKIV
;
A
#
# COMPACT_ATOMS: atom_id res chain seq x y z
N MET A 1 -1.68 15.89 -6.61
CA MET A 1 -1.88 14.42 -6.48
C MET A 1 -2.83 13.88 -7.56
N MET A 2 -4.08 14.33 -7.63
CA MET A 2 -5.10 13.82 -8.56
C MET A 2 -4.66 13.72 -10.03
N LEU A 3 -4.10 14.80 -10.61
CA LEU A 3 -3.59 14.78 -11.99
C LEU A 3 -2.50 13.72 -12.20
N GLY A 4 -1.62 13.55 -11.21
CA GLY A 4 -0.56 12.54 -11.23
C GLY A 4 -1.13 11.13 -11.20
N THR A 5 -2.08 10.87 -10.29
CA THR A 5 -2.80 9.59 -10.20
C THR A 5 -3.54 9.26 -11.49
N PHE A 6 -4.22 10.25 -12.07
CA PHE A 6 -4.90 10.10 -13.36
C PHE A 6 -3.90 9.76 -14.47
N SER A 7 -2.78 10.49 -14.57
CA SER A 7 -1.75 10.19 -15.57
C SER A 7 -1.14 8.80 -15.41
N ALA A 8 -0.94 8.33 -14.17
CA ALA A 8 -0.46 7.00 -13.92
C ALA A 8 -1.46 5.94 -14.40
N GLY A 9 -2.75 6.11 -14.06
CA GLY A 9 -3.81 5.23 -14.53
C GLY A 9 -3.96 5.20 -16.06
N VAL A 10 -3.73 6.33 -16.75
CA VAL A 10 -3.67 6.39 -18.22
C VAL A 10 -2.50 5.58 -18.76
N VAL A 11 -1.31 5.64 -18.13
CA VAL A 11 -0.16 4.81 -18.53
C VAL A 11 -0.45 3.32 -18.35
N TYR A 12 -1.09 2.91 -17.26
CA TYR A 12 -1.56 1.53 -17.05
C TYR A 12 -2.52 1.09 -18.16
N GLY A 13 -3.54 1.91 -18.45
CA GLY A 13 -4.51 1.64 -19.51
C GLY A 13 -3.86 1.53 -20.89
N ALA A 14 -2.93 2.45 -21.21
CA ALA A 14 -2.17 2.41 -22.45
C ALA A 14 -1.32 1.14 -22.58
N THR A 15 -0.57 0.78 -21.53
CA THR A 15 0.20 -0.47 -21.50
C THR A 15 -0.70 -1.69 -21.65
N ALA A 16 -1.86 -1.72 -21.00
CA ALA A 16 -2.83 -2.80 -21.13
C ALA A 16 -3.38 -2.95 -22.56
N MET A 17 -3.66 -1.83 -23.23
CA MET A 17 -4.05 -1.82 -24.65
C MET A 17 -2.93 -2.34 -25.54
N LEU A 18 -1.68 -1.92 -25.30
CA LEU A 18 -0.51 -2.41 -26.04
C LEU A 18 -0.30 -3.92 -25.85
N ILE A 19 -0.47 -4.45 -24.64
CA ILE A 19 -0.41 -5.91 -24.39
C ILE A 19 -1.52 -6.63 -25.13
N THR A 20 -2.72 -6.04 -25.21
CA THR A 20 -3.84 -6.64 -25.94
C THR A 20 -3.56 -6.71 -27.45
N ALA A 21 -2.88 -5.70 -28.01
CA ALA A 21 -2.54 -5.65 -29.43
C ALA A 21 -1.30 -6.50 -29.81
N PHE A 22 -0.23 -6.44 -29.01
CA PHE A 22 1.08 -7.01 -29.36
C PHE A 22 1.47 -8.24 -28.52
N GLY A 23 0.60 -8.66 -27.58
CA GLY A 23 0.90 -9.69 -26.61
C GLY A 23 1.78 -9.20 -25.45
N VAL A 24 2.00 -10.07 -24.45
CA VAL A 24 2.72 -9.71 -23.21
C VAL A 24 4.25 -9.85 -23.31
N ASN A 25 4.74 -10.55 -24.33
CA ASN A 25 6.14 -10.97 -24.43
C ASN A 25 7.12 -9.80 -24.52
N TRP A 26 6.76 -8.69 -25.17
CA TRP A 26 7.63 -7.52 -25.27
C TRP A 26 7.86 -6.91 -23.87
N LEU A 27 6.82 -6.85 -23.04
CA LEU A 27 6.90 -6.30 -21.70
C LEU A 27 7.72 -7.20 -20.77
N LEU A 28 7.54 -8.52 -20.87
CA LEU A 28 8.35 -9.49 -20.11
C LEU A 28 9.83 -9.51 -20.55
N ARG A 29 10.15 -9.06 -21.77
CA ARG A 29 11.54 -8.87 -22.22
C ARG A 29 12.15 -7.57 -21.68
N LEU A 30 11.34 -6.52 -21.49
CA LEU A 30 11.78 -5.26 -20.89
C LEU A 30 11.89 -5.36 -19.37
N LEU A 31 10.96 -6.07 -18.73
CA LEU A 31 10.85 -6.29 -17.30
C LEU A 31 10.96 -7.80 -16.97
N PRO A 32 12.07 -8.47 -17.34
CA PRO A 32 12.30 -9.83 -16.90
C PRO A 32 12.48 -9.83 -15.38
N PRO A 33 12.28 -10.97 -14.70
CA PRO A 33 12.30 -10.95 -13.24
C PRO A 33 13.68 -10.63 -12.62
N ILE A 34 14.78 -10.75 -13.39
CA ILE A 34 16.11 -10.21 -13.04
C ILE A 34 16.13 -8.68 -12.92
N VAL A 35 15.21 -7.96 -13.58
CA VAL A 35 15.02 -6.51 -13.48
C VAL A 35 13.93 -6.16 -12.45
N VAL A 36 12.83 -6.92 -12.43
CA VAL A 36 11.70 -6.64 -11.53
C VAL A 36 12.11 -6.77 -10.06
N GLY A 37 12.87 -7.81 -9.68
CA GLY A 37 13.31 -8.00 -8.30
C GLY A 37 14.09 -6.80 -7.73
N PRO A 38 15.14 -6.31 -8.40
CA PRO A 38 15.86 -5.10 -8.00
C PRO A 38 15.01 -3.84 -7.94
N VAL A 39 14.05 -3.67 -8.87
CA VAL A 39 13.12 -2.53 -8.82
C VAL A 39 12.31 -2.57 -7.52
N ILE A 40 11.74 -3.72 -7.16
CA ILE A 40 10.98 -3.90 -5.92
C ILE A 40 11.86 -3.67 -4.67
N MET A 41 13.12 -4.13 -4.70
CA MET A 41 14.08 -3.86 -3.62
C MET A 41 14.30 -2.36 -3.43
N VAL A 42 14.47 -1.60 -4.52
CA VAL A 42 14.67 -0.15 -4.46
C VAL A 42 13.41 0.57 -4.01
N ILE A 43 12.20 0.09 -4.33
CA ILE A 43 10.95 0.65 -3.79
C ILE A 43 10.94 0.55 -2.27
N GLY A 44 11.13 -0.67 -1.73
CA GLY A 44 11.11 -0.89 -0.28
C GLY A 44 12.21 -0.11 0.45
N LEU A 45 13.45 -0.13 -0.07
CA LEU A 45 14.57 0.61 0.52
C LEU A 45 14.43 2.13 0.36
N GLY A 46 13.83 2.60 -0.74
CA GLY A 46 13.60 4.02 -1.01
C GLY A 46 12.58 4.65 -0.07
N LEU A 47 11.69 3.84 0.51
CA LEU A 47 10.70 4.28 1.50
C LEU A 47 11.21 4.19 2.95
N ALA A 48 12.45 3.72 3.16
CA ALA A 48 13.02 3.57 4.49
C ALA A 48 13.15 4.91 5.22
N SER A 49 13.55 5.99 4.52
CA SER A 49 13.63 7.33 5.11
C SER A 49 12.28 7.80 5.64
N THR A 50 11.22 7.61 4.85
CA THR A 50 9.85 7.96 5.24
C THR A 50 9.41 7.19 6.49
N ALA A 51 9.71 5.90 6.56
CA ALA A 51 9.37 5.10 7.75
C ALA A 51 10.11 5.56 9.01
N ILE A 52 11.38 5.96 8.89
CA ILE A 52 12.18 6.51 10.00
C ILE A 52 11.67 7.89 10.41
N GLU A 53 11.35 8.78 9.45
CA GLU A 53 10.74 10.08 9.72
C GLU A 53 9.43 9.94 10.48
N MET A 54 8.57 8.99 10.08
CA MET A 54 7.34 8.66 10.80
C MET A 54 7.63 8.13 12.21
N ALA A 55 8.59 7.21 12.36
CA ALA A 55 8.97 6.63 13.65
C ALA A 55 9.52 7.67 14.64
N MET A 56 10.23 8.67 14.12
CA MET A 56 10.86 9.75 14.88
C MET A 56 9.96 10.99 15.06
N ASN A 57 8.72 10.93 14.56
CA ASN A 57 7.74 12.02 14.59
C ASN A 57 8.29 13.32 13.96
N TYR A 58 8.77 13.19 12.72
CA TYR A 58 9.18 14.33 11.91
C TYR A 58 7.98 15.20 11.55
N ASN A 59 8.03 16.48 11.89
CA ASN A 59 7.02 17.45 11.49
C ASN A 59 7.45 18.10 10.17
N GLN A 60 6.69 17.86 9.10
CA GLN A 60 6.98 18.40 7.77
C GLN A 60 6.81 19.92 7.68
N ASP A 61 5.98 20.53 8.53
CA ASP A 61 5.72 21.97 8.51
C ASP A 61 6.86 22.77 9.15
N THR A 62 7.43 22.25 10.24
CA THR A 62 8.55 22.89 10.94
C THR A 62 9.92 22.40 10.49
N GLY A 63 9.97 21.23 9.85
CA GLY A 63 11.21 20.58 9.45
C GLY A 63 12.02 20.01 10.62
N GLU A 64 11.38 19.84 11.78
CA GLU A 64 12.01 19.41 13.03
C GLU A 64 11.43 18.09 13.54
N PHE A 65 12.22 17.35 14.31
CA PHE A 65 11.76 16.16 15.01
C PHE A 65 11.22 16.56 16.39
N VAL A 66 9.98 16.17 16.70
CA VAL A 66 9.30 16.56 17.94
C VAL A 66 9.20 15.36 18.88
N ASP A 67 9.70 15.51 20.11
CA ASP A 67 9.68 14.48 21.15
C ASP A 67 10.24 13.12 20.71
N THR A 68 11.32 13.17 19.91
CA THR A 68 11.93 12.00 19.25
C THR A 68 12.12 10.79 20.17
N PRO A 69 12.66 10.91 21.40
CA PRO A 69 12.92 9.72 22.23
C PRO A 69 11.64 8.94 22.58
N LEU A 70 10.55 9.65 22.86
CA LEU A 70 9.27 9.07 23.22
C LEU A 70 8.65 8.37 22.01
N HIS A 71 8.54 9.09 20.89
CA HIS A 71 7.95 8.56 19.65
C HIS A 71 8.76 7.38 19.10
N PHE A 72 10.09 7.49 19.10
CA PHE A 72 10.95 6.42 18.65
C PHE A 72 10.83 5.16 19.53
N THR A 73 10.66 5.32 20.85
CA THR A 73 10.39 4.18 21.74
C THR A 73 9.09 3.47 21.39
N VAL A 74 8.01 4.23 21.15
CA VAL A 74 6.73 3.66 20.70
C VAL A 74 6.89 2.91 19.37
N ALA A 75 7.63 3.49 18.42
CA ALA A 75 7.90 2.85 17.14
C ALA A 75 8.70 1.54 17.29
N LEU A 76 9.74 1.52 18.13
CA LEU A 76 10.53 0.33 18.42
C LEU A 76 9.73 -0.76 19.12
N VAL A 77 8.86 -0.40 20.08
CA VAL A 77 7.97 -1.37 20.73
C VAL A 77 6.98 -1.93 19.72
N THR A 78 6.38 -1.08 18.89
CA THR A 78 5.47 -1.50 17.81
C THR A 78 6.17 -2.48 16.86
N LEU A 79 7.35 -2.13 16.36
CA LEU A 79 8.17 -2.99 15.50
C LEU A 79 8.52 -4.30 16.20
N GLY A 80 9.02 -4.23 17.43
CA GLY A 80 9.42 -5.40 18.23
C GLY A 80 8.27 -6.36 18.46
N VAL A 81 7.10 -5.86 18.86
CA VAL A 81 5.88 -6.68 19.02
C VAL A 81 5.46 -7.28 17.69
N THR A 82 5.54 -6.55 16.59
CA THR A 82 5.21 -7.06 15.26
C THR A 82 6.13 -8.21 14.85
N ILE A 83 7.45 -8.07 15.07
CA ILE A 83 8.45 -9.10 14.79
C ILE A 83 8.23 -10.33 15.69
N VAL A 84 8.04 -10.13 16.99
CA VAL A 84 7.78 -11.23 17.93
C VAL A 84 6.50 -11.97 17.53
N SER A 85 5.44 -11.24 17.18
CA SER A 85 4.18 -11.83 16.73
C SER A 85 4.34 -12.63 15.44
N SER A 86 5.14 -12.14 14.47
CA SER A 86 5.35 -12.84 13.20
C SER A 86 6.17 -14.13 13.35
N LEU A 87 7.07 -14.19 14.35
CA LEU A 87 7.94 -15.34 14.60
C LEU A 87 7.31 -16.39 15.52
N PHE A 88 6.63 -15.98 16.60
CA PHE A 88 6.24 -16.89 17.68
C PHE A 88 4.76 -17.28 17.68
N PHE A 89 3.87 -16.47 17.11
CA PHE A 89 2.44 -16.76 17.17
C PHE A 89 2.03 -17.86 16.17
N LYS A 90 0.99 -18.60 16.55
CA LYS A 90 0.49 -19.77 15.81
C LYS A 90 -0.98 -19.59 15.44
N GLY A 91 -1.43 -20.34 14.44
CA GLY A 91 -2.82 -20.33 13.98
C GLY A 91 -3.21 -18.97 13.38
N PHE A 92 -4.38 -18.46 13.76
CA PHE A 92 -4.94 -17.21 13.24
C PHE A 92 -4.02 -16.00 13.45
N PHE A 93 -3.38 -15.88 14.62
CA PHE A 93 -2.55 -14.72 14.95
C PHE A 93 -1.28 -14.60 14.09
N ARG A 94 -0.84 -15.68 13.43
CA ARG A 94 0.24 -15.64 12.44
C ARG A 94 -0.14 -14.89 11.16
N LEU A 95 -1.44 -14.73 10.90
CA LEU A 95 -1.95 -14.06 9.70
C LEU A 95 -2.02 -12.53 9.86
N ILE A 96 -2.00 -12.03 11.09
CA ILE A 96 -2.22 -10.61 11.41
C ILE A 96 -1.15 -10.00 12.33
N PRO A 97 0.16 -10.30 12.16
CA PRO A 97 1.21 -9.77 13.04
C PRO A 97 1.25 -8.25 13.03
N VAL A 98 1.04 -7.64 11.86
CA VAL A 98 0.98 -6.17 11.67
C VAL A 98 -0.14 -5.55 12.51
N LEU A 99 -1.33 -6.17 12.54
CA LEU A 99 -2.45 -5.67 13.33
C LEU A 99 -2.15 -5.78 14.84
N ILE A 100 -1.52 -6.86 15.28
CA ILE A 100 -1.13 -7.04 16.69
C ILE A 100 -0.10 -5.98 17.10
N GLY A 101 0.89 -5.74 16.25
CA GLY A 101 1.86 -4.65 16.41
C GLY A 101 1.18 -3.30 16.54
N LEU A 102 0.33 -2.95 15.58
CA LEU A 102 -0.40 -1.69 15.55
C LEU A 102 -1.27 -1.50 16.81
N VAL A 103 -2.05 -2.52 17.21
CA VAL A 103 -2.87 -2.46 18.42
C VAL A 103 -2.00 -2.27 19.67
N SER A 104 -0.90 -3.01 19.78
CA SER A 104 -0.01 -2.92 20.94
C SER A 104 0.70 -1.56 21.02
N GLY A 105 1.16 -1.04 19.88
CA GLY A 105 1.73 0.29 19.74
C GLY A 105 0.74 1.38 20.12
N TYR A 106 -0.48 1.29 19.61
CA TYR A 106 -1.55 2.24 19.93
C TYR A 106 -1.94 2.22 21.41
N LEU A 107 -2.03 1.04 22.04
CA LEU A 107 -2.28 0.92 23.47
C LEU A 107 -1.14 1.56 24.30
N LEU A 108 0.12 1.36 23.90
CA LEU A 108 1.25 2.02 24.53
C LEU A 108 1.15 3.55 24.37
N SER A 109 0.78 4.03 23.18
CA SER A 109 0.59 5.45 22.91
C SER A 109 -0.48 6.09 23.80
N ILE A 110 -1.57 5.37 24.09
CA ILE A 110 -2.59 5.83 25.05
C ILE A 110 -1.99 5.94 26.45
N VAL A 111 -1.23 4.93 26.90
CA VAL A 111 -0.60 4.91 28.25
C VAL A 111 0.40 6.05 28.42
N VAL A 112 1.15 6.36 27.36
CA VAL A 112 2.16 7.43 27.35
C VAL A 112 1.52 8.82 27.13
N GLY A 113 0.24 8.87 26.78
CA GLY A 113 -0.53 10.13 26.69
C GLY A 113 -0.34 10.91 25.39
N ILE A 114 0.07 10.25 24.30
CA ILE A 114 0.29 10.87 22.97
C ILE A 114 -0.88 10.65 22.01
N VAL A 115 -2.05 10.23 22.52
CA VAL A 115 -3.27 10.00 21.73
C VAL A 115 -4.37 10.90 22.26
N ASP A 116 -4.95 11.71 21.38
CA ASP A 116 -6.18 12.45 21.67
C ASP A 116 -7.39 11.71 21.09
N LEU A 117 -8.31 11.30 21.98
CA LEU A 117 -9.55 10.60 21.62
C LEU A 117 -10.75 11.55 21.52
N THR A 118 -10.56 12.85 21.74
CA THR A 118 -11.62 13.86 21.62
C THR A 118 -12.25 13.85 20.22
N PRO A 119 -11.48 13.84 19.11
CA PRO A 119 -12.05 13.76 17.77
C PRO A 119 -12.88 12.48 17.55
N VAL A 120 -12.44 11.35 18.13
CA VAL A 120 -13.18 10.08 18.05
C VAL A 120 -14.51 10.18 18.78
N ARG A 121 -14.56 10.88 19.93
CA ARG A 121 -15.80 11.09 20.70
C ARG A 121 -16.77 12.02 19.96
N GLU A 122 -16.28 13.03 19.28
CA GLU A 122 -17.10 14.05 18.60
C GLU A 122 -17.54 13.64 17.19
N ALA A 123 -16.81 12.75 16.52
CA ALA A 123 -17.12 12.33 15.16
C ALA A 123 -18.52 11.68 15.05
N ALA A 124 -19.20 11.91 13.93
CA ALA A 124 -20.49 11.27 13.66
C ALA A 124 -20.32 9.76 13.40
N TRP A 125 -21.36 8.98 13.72
CA TRP A 125 -21.40 7.55 13.38
C TRP A 125 -21.49 7.31 11.88
N PHE A 126 -22.20 8.20 11.17
CA PHE A 126 -22.28 8.20 9.72
C PHE A 126 -21.76 9.54 9.21
N HIS A 127 -20.81 9.49 8.29
CA HIS A 127 -20.24 10.65 7.61
C HIS A 127 -19.98 10.27 6.15
N VAL A 128 -20.14 11.22 5.23
CA VAL A 128 -19.80 11.00 3.82
C VAL A 128 -18.37 11.51 3.65
N PRO A 129 -17.42 10.67 3.18
CA PRO A 129 -16.04 11.10 2.97
C PRO A 129 -15.94 12.38 2.13
N ASP A 130 -14.93 13.20 2.44
CA ASP A 130 -14.62 14.39 1.67
C ASP A 130 -14.10 14.02 0.27
N PHE A 131 -15.02 13.97 -0.69
CA PHE A 131 -14.68 13.71 -2.08
C PHE A 131 -14.13 14.97 -2.77
N ALA A 132 -12.90 14.88 -3.27
CA ALA A 132 -12.35 15.88 -4.18
C ALA A 132 -12.72 15.50 -5.62
N ILE A 133 -13.85 15.98 -6.10
CA ILE A 133 -14.35 15.73 -7.45
C ILE A 133 -13.94 16.90 -8.36
N PRO A 134 -13.17 16.64 -9.43
CA PRO A 134 -12.79 17.66 -10.41
C PRO A 134 -13.99 18.47 -10.89
N TYR A 135 -13.85 19.80 -10.88
CA TYR A 135 -14.86 20.78 -11.33
C TYR A 135 -16.13 20.89 -10.50
N LEU A 136 -16.33 20.04 -9.49
CA LEU A 136 -17.45 20.16 -8.54
C LEU A 136 -16.98 20.70 -7.19
N THR A 137 -15.94 20.09 -6.62
CA THR A 137 -15.40 20.50 -5.31
C THR A 137 -13.99 21.06 -5.39
N VAL A 138 -13.23 20.71 -6.43
CA VAL A 138 -11.85 21.17 -6.62
C VAL A 138 -11.60 21.56 -8.09
N ASP A 139 -10.99 22.72 -8.30
CA ASP A 139 -10.53 23.15 -9.61
C ASP A 139 -9.27 22.37 -10.04
N PRO A 140 -9.28 21.67 -11.19
CA PRO A 140 -8.13 20.87 -11.61
C PRO A 140 -6.94 21.76 -11.99
N ILE A 141 -5.79 21.47 -11.38
CA ILE A 141 -4.52 22.09 -11.76
C ILE A 141 -3.93 21.31 -12.92
N TYR A 142 -3.78 21.95 -14.07
CA TYR A 142 -3.09 21.40 -15.24
C TYR A 142 -1.59 21.71 -15.16
N SER A 143 -0.78 20.68 -14.96
CA SER A 143 0.68 20.81 -14.93
C SER A 143 1.34 19.68 -15.70
N LEU A 144 1.98 20.04 -16.82
CA LEU A 144 2.83 19.12 -17.57
C LEU A 144 4.00 18.62 -16.71
N THR A 145 4.48 19.42 -15.76
CA THR A 145 5.52 19.01 -14.81
C THR A 145 5.03 17.87 -13.92
N ILE A 146 3.81 17.96 -13.38
CA ILE A 146 3.23 16.89 -12.56
C ILE A 146 3.07 15.62 -13.39
N ILE A 147 2.57 15.72 -14.62
CA ILE A 147 2.46 14.57 -15.53
C ILE A 147 3.83 13.97 -15.82
N GLY A 148 4.82 14.81 -16.11
CA GLY A 148 6.20 14.38 -16.43
C GLY A 148 6.90 13.66 -15.28
N ILE A 149 6.59 14.01 -14.02
CA ILE A 149 7.15 13.35 -12.83
C ILE A 149 6.35 12.10 -12.46
N MET A 150 5.01 12.15 -12.52
CA MET A 150 4.14 11.09 -12.01
C MET A 150 3.89 9.97 -13.01
N ALA A 151 3.81 10.26 -14.31
CA ALA A 151 3.57 9.23 -15.32
C ALA A 151 4.66 8.14 -15.35
N PRO A 152 5.97 8.46 -15.21
CA PRO A 152 7.01 7.43 -15.10
C PRO A 152 6.90 6.56 -13.84
N ILE A 153 6.33 7.06 -12.74
CA ILE A 153 6.13 6.27 -11.51
C ILE A 153 5.17 5.09 -11.76
N ALA A 154 4.28 5.22 -12.75
CA ALA A 154 3.45 4.10 -13.18
C ALA A 154 4.28 2.91 -13.70
N LEU A 155 5.46 3.14 -14.29
CA LEU A 155 6.34 2.05 -14.72
C LEU A 155 6.89 1.26 -13.52
N VAL A 156 7.19 1.95 -12.43
CA VAL A 156 7.71 1.37 -11.18
C VAL A 156 6.63 0.50 -10.52
N THR A 157 5.42 1.04 -10.36
CA THR A 157 4.29 0.29 -9.80
C THR A 157 3.84 -0.84 -10.74
N MET A 158 3.97 -0.69 -12.06
CA MET A 158 3.70 -1.80 -12.99
C MET A 158 4.70 -2.94 -12.82
N ALA A 159 5.98 -2.65 -12.57
CA ALA A 159 6.96 -3.68 -12.27
C ALA A 159 6.61 -4.42 -10.97
N GLU A 160 6.18 -3.70 -9.94
CA GLU A 160 5.66 -4.27 -8.69
C GLU A 160 4.43 -5.16 -8.94
N HIS A 161 3.41 -4.66 -9.65
CA HIS A 161 2.22 -5.43 -10.02
C HIS A 161 2.57 -6.71 -10.80
N ILE A 162 3.52 -6.64 -11.73
CA ILE A 162 4.00 -7.81 -12.47
C ILE A 162 4.66 -8.82 -11.52
N GLY A 163 5.50 -8.36 -10.59
CA GLY A 163 6.11 -9.18 -9.55
C GLY A 163 5.06 -9.89 -8.70
N ASP A 164 4.06 -9.16 -8.22
CA ASP A 164 2.93 -9.69 -7.46
C ASP A 164 2.16 -10.75 -8.25
N GLN A 165 1.87 -10.51 -9.53
CA GLN A 165 1.22 -11.50 -10.39
C GLN A 165 2.07 -12.76 -10.58
N MET A 166 3.41 -12.64 -10.65
CA MET A 166 4.32 -13.79 -10.71
C MET A 166 4.28 -14.62 -9.43
N VAL A 167 4.35 -13.96 -8.26
CA VAL A 167 4.28 -14.62 -6.96
C VAL A 167 2.91 -15.28 -6.76
N LEU A 168 1.83 -14.57 -7.06
CA LEU A 168 0.46 -15.07 -6.99
C LEU A 168 0.26 -16.29 -7.90
N SER A 169 0.75 -16.22 -9.15
CA SER A 169 0.68 -17.32 -10.10
C SER A 169 1.39 -18.58 -9.59
N LYS A 170 2.54 -18.38 -8.93
CA LYS A 170 3.33 -19.47 -8.34
C LYS A 170 2.62 -20.12 -7.15
N ILE A 171 2.08 -19.34 -6.22
CA ILE A 171 1.42 -19.90 -5.02
C ILE A 171 0.09 -20.60 -5.33
N THR A 172 -0.60 -20.16 -6.39
CA THR A 172 -1.88 -20.72 -6.83
C THR A 172 -1.73 -21.86 -7.84
N GLY A 173 -0.53 -22.03 -8.42
CA GLY A 173 -0.27 -23.02 -9.48
C GLY A 173 -0.95 -22.69 -10.81
N LYS A 174 -1.33 -21.43 -11.05
CA LYS A 174 -2.01 -20.96 -12.27
C LYS A 174 -1.27 -19.78 -12.87
N ASN A 175 -1.11 -19.75 -14.19
CA ASN A 175 -0.43 -18.64 -14.85
C ASN A 175 -1.40 -17.49 -15.16
N PHE A 176 -1.52 -16.53 -14.24
CA PHE A 176 -2.41 -15.39 -14.38
C PHE A 176 -1.93 -14.35 -15.40
N ILE A 177 -0.61 -14.31 -15.68
CA ILE A 177 -0.02 -13.49 -16.75
C ILE A 177 -0.59 -13.90 -18.12
N LYS A 178 -0.87 -15.20 -18.31
CA LYS A 178 -1.47 -15.73 -19.55
C LYS A 178 -3.00 -15.79 -19.49
N ASN A 179 -3.59 -16.25 -18.39
CA ASN A 179 -5.04 -16.38 -18.23
C ASN A 179 -5.45 -16.07 -16.78
N PRO A 180 -6.21 -14.99 -16.51
CA PRO A 180 -7.02 -14.18 -17.43
C PRO A 180 -6.22 -13.20 -18.30
N GLY A 181 -4.93 -13.01 -18.05
CA GLY A 181 -4.05 -12.17 -18.86
C GLY A 181 -3.61 -10.92 -18.12
N LEU A 182 -2.33 -10.56 -18.27
CA LEU A 182 -1.75 -9.38 -17.62
C LEU A 182 -2.41 -8.07 -18.08
N ASN A 183 -2.88 -8.01 -19.34
CA ASN A 183 -3.64 -6.87 -19.86
C ASN A 183 -4.89 -6.57 -19.02
N ARG A 184 -5.63 -7.60 -18.59
CA ARG A 184 -6.84 -7.41 -17.78
C ARG A 184 -6.51 -6.92 -16.38
N SER A 185 -5.45 -7.46 -15.77
CA SER A 185 -5.04 -7.02 -14.43
C SER A 185 -4.50 -5.58 -14.44
N LEU A 186 -3.68 -5.22 -15.43
CA LEU A 186 -3.14 -3.85 -15.55
C LEU A 186 -4.24 -2.84 -15.93
N LEU A 187 -5.21 -3.24 -16.75
CA LEU A 187 -6.37 -2.39 -17.04
C LEU A 187 -7.21 -2.17 -15.78
N GLY A 188 -7.40 -3.21 -14.96
CA GLY A 188 -8.10 -3.10 -13.68
C GLY A 188 -7.44 -2.08 -12.75
N ASP A 189 -6.12 -2.14 -12.63
CA ASP A 189 -5.34 -1.21 -11.81
C ASP A 189 -5.37 0.23 -12.37
N GLY A 190 -5.23 0.37 -13.70
CA GLY A 190 -5.36 1.66 -14.36
C GLY A 190 -6.74 2.31 -14.19
N VAL A 191 -7.82 1.52 -14.33
CA VAL A 191 -9.19 1.98 -14.09
C VAL A 191 -9.39 2.34 -12.62
N ALA A 192 -8.89 1.53 -11.69
CA ALA A 192 -8.99 1.81 -10.26
C ALA A 192 -8.26 3.11 -9.90
N SER A 193 -7.07 3.35 -10.45
CA SER A 193 -6.31 4.59 -10.25
C SER A 193 -7.02 5.80 -10.87
N ILE A 194 -7.59 5.68 -12.08
CA ILE A 194 -8.40 6.75 -12.69
C ILE A 194 -9.61 7.06 -11.80
N VAL A 195 -10.37 6.05 -11.38
CA VAL A 195 -11.53 6.25 -10.50
C VAL A 195 -11.11 6.90 -9.18
N ALA A 196 -10.03 6.44 -8.54
CA ALA A 196 -9.49 7.07 -7.33
C ALA A 196 -9.16 8.54 -7.57
N SER A 197 -8.50 8.87 -8.69
CA SER A 197 -8.17 10.27 -9.02
C SER A 197 -9.38 11.18 -9.19
N LEU A 198 -10.53 10.64 -9.63
CA LEU A 198 -11.77 11.40 -9.84
C LEU A 198 -12.55 11.65 -8.55
N ILE A 199 -12.24 10.92 -7.48
CA ILE A 199 -12.88 11.06 -6.16
C ILE A 199 -11.91 11.61 -5.10
N GLY A 200 -10.69 11.99 -5.49
CA GLY A 200 -9.67 12.54 -4.59
C GLY A 200 -8.74 11.51 -3.94
N GLY A 201 -8.86 10.24 -4.31
CA GLY A 201 -8.05 9.15 -3.79
C GLY A 201 -6.61 9.10 -4.34
N PRO A 202 -5.70 8.45 -3.62
CA PRO A 202 -4.32 8.23 -4.05
C PRO A 202 -4.23 7.17 -5.17
N PRO A 203 -3.08 7.06 -5.87
CA PRO A 203 -2.80 5.92 -6.74
C PRO A 203 -2.88 4.61 -5.98
N ASN A 204 -3.29 3.55 -6.67
CA ASN A 204 -3.34 2.19 -6.14
C ASN A 204 -2.43 1.26 -6.95
N THR A 205 -2.14 0.12 -6.34
CA THR A 205 -1.46 -1.04 -6.91
C THR A 205 -1.87 -2.29 -6.11
N THR A 206 -1.44 -3.47 -6.52
CA THR A 206 -1.64 -4.71 -5.76
C THR A 206 -0.83 -4.73 -4.46
N TYR A 207 -1.38 -5.39 -3.43
CA TYR A 207 -0.70 -5.55 -2.14
C TYR A 207 -0.02 -6.92 -2.03
N GLY A 208 1.31 -6.93 -2.08
CA GLY A 208 2.12 -8.14 -1.92
C GLY A 208 1.96 -8.81 -0.55
N GLU A 209 1.66 -8.04 0.50
CA GLU A 209 1.41 -8.56 1.85
C GLU A 209 0.18 -9.47 1.89
N ASN A 210 -0.86 -9.12 1.13
CA ASN A 210 -2.07 -9.94 1.02
C ASN A 210 -1.78 -11.27 0.32
N ILE A 211 -0.83 -11.31 -0.61
CA ILE A 211 -0.37 -12.55 -1.26
C ILE A 211 0.26 -13.49 -0.24
N GLY A 212 0.99 -12.96 0.75
CA GLY A 212 1.50 -13.73 1.88
C GLY A 212 0.40 -14.40 2.69
N VAL A 213 -0.69 -13.69 2.98
CA VAL A 213 -1.87 -14.25 3.68
C VAL A 213 -2.52 -15.36 2.84
N LEU A 214 -2.65 -15.18 1.53
CA LEU A 214 -3.17 -16.19 0.61
C LEU A 214 -2.28 -17.45 0.59
N ALA A 215 -0.96 -17.29 0.63
CA ALA A 215 0.00 -18.40 0.65
C ALA A 215 -0.13 -19.26 1.91
N ILE A 216 -0.41 -18.64 3.06
CA ILE A 216 -0.57 -19.33 4.36
C ILE A 216 -1.98 -19.96 4.46
N THR A 217 -3.02 -19.18 4.17
CA THR A 217 -4.42 -19.61 4.36
C THR A 217 -4.90 -20.58 3.28
N ARG A 218 -4.29 -20.56 2.08
CA ARG A 218 -4.75 -21.27 0.88
C ARG A 218 -6.18 -20.90 0.45
N VAL A 219 -6.70 -19.75 0.88
CA VAL A 219 -8.03 -19.27 0.50
C VAL A 219 -7.92 -18.31 -0.68
N PHE A 220 -8.03 -18.82 -1.91
CA PHE A 220 -7.90 -18.00 -3.14
C PHE A 220 -9.24 -17.48 -3.68
N SER A 221 -10.24 -17.32 -2.82
CA SER A 221 -11.59 -16.89 -3.21
C SER A 221 -11.65 -15.39 -3.47
N VAL A 222 -12.01 -14.99 -4.69
CA VAL A 222 -12.23 -13.57 -5.03
C VAL A 222 -13.37 -12.93 -4.24
N PHE A 223 -14.32 -13.73 -3.74
CA PHE A 223 -15.42 -13.24 -2.91
C PHE A 223 -14.96 -12.80 -1.52
N VAL A 224 -13.89 -13.40 -0.98
CA VAL A 224 -13.30 -12.96 0.29
C VAL A 224 -12.69 -11.57 0.14
N ILE A 225 -11.99 -11.34 -0.97
CA ILE A 225 -11.44 -10.01 -1.31
C ILE A 225 -12.56 -9.01 -1.60
N GLY A 226 -13.61 -9.41 -2.33
CA GLY A 226 -14.79 -8.56 -2.57
C GLY A 226 -15.51 -8.17 -1.28
N GLY A 227 -15.66 -9.10 -0.33
CA GLY A 227 -16.20 -8.81 1.00
C GLY A 227 -15.34 -7.81 1.78
N ALA A 228 -14.02 -7.98 1.76
CA ALA A 228 -13.10 -7.01 2.37
C ALA A 228 -13.23 -5.61 1.75
N ALA A 229 -13.39 -5.52 0.43
CA ALA A 229 -13.62 -4.25 -0.27
C ALA A 229 -14.94 -3.58 0.16
N VAL A 230 -16.02 -4.35 0.29
CA VAL A 230 -17.31 -3.82 0.80
C VAL A 230 -17.16 -3.30 2.23
N PHE A 231 -16.48 -4.05 3.11
CA PHE A 231 -16.23 -3.57 4.47
C PHE A 231 -15.38 -2.29 4.49
N ALA A 232 -14.33 -2.20 3.66
CA ALA A 232 -13.51 -1.01 3.56
C ALA A 232 -14.32 0.22 3.09
N ILE A 233 -15.21 0.04 2.11
CA ILE A 233 -16.13 1.10 1.67
C ILE A 233 -17.04 1.52 2.83
N LEU A 234 -17.69 0.57 3.52
CA LEU A 234 -18.58 0.87 4.65
C LEU A 234 -17.85 1.60 5.79
N PHE A 235 -16.61 1.22 6.08
CA PHE A 235 -15.78 1.90 7.08
C PHE A 235 -15.43 3.34 6.69
N GLY A 236 -15.29 3.62 5.39
CA GLY A 236 -15.14 4.99 4.89
C GLY A 236 -16.33 5.87 5.24
N PHE A 237 -17.56 5.34 5.29
CA PHE A 237 -18.76 6.12 5.67
C PHE A 237 -18.97 6.24 7.19
N SER A 238 -18.02 5.78 8.01
CA SER A 238 -18.11 5.79 9.46
C SER A 238 -17.11 6.77 10.04
N GLY A 239 -17.56 7.99 10.35
CA GLY A 239 -16.70 9.05 10.91
C GLY A 239 -16.00 8.64 12.21
N LYS A 240 -16.60 7.74 13.01
CA LYS A 240 -15.93 7.13 14.19
C LYS A 240 -14.70 6.31 13.83
N ILE A 241 -14.78 5.52 12.76
CA ILE A 241 -13.67 4.66 12.32
C ILE A 241 -12.57 5.52 11.70
N GLU A 242 -12.96 6.49 10.88
CA GLU A 242 -12.04 7.48 10.31
C GLU A 242 -11.28 8.24 11.40
N ALA A 243 -11.99 8.84 12.37
CA ALA A 243 -11.37 9.56 13.47
C ALA A 243 -10.48 8.65 14.34
N PHE A 244 -10.88 7.38 14.52
CA PHE A 244 -10.06 6.41 15.25
C PHE A 244 -8.75 6.11 14.51
N ILE A 245 -8.80 5.86 13.20
CA ILE A 245 -7.60 5.63 12.38
C ILE A 245 -6.72 6.88 12.38
N ALA A 246 -7.30 8.07 12.25
CA ALA A 246 -6.57 9.34 12.30
C ALA A 246 -5.92 9.62 13.66
N SER A 247 -6.46 9.06 14.75
CA SER A 247 -5.87 9.19 16.09
C SER A 247 -4.62 8.33 16.31
N ILE A 248 -4.31 7.40 15.39
CA ILE A 248 -3.12 6.54 15.50
C ILE A 248 -1.87 7.41 15.31
N PRO A 249 -0.95 7.46 16.30
CA PRO A 249 0.24 8.28 16.17
C PRO A 249 1.12 7.83 15.00
N THR A 250 1.76 8.81 14.35
CA THR A 250 2.73 8.63 13.27
C THR A 250 3.85 7.67 13.64
N SER A 251 4.26 7.62 14.92
CA SER A 251 5.29 6.72 15.42
C SER A 251 4.87 5.25 15.41
N VAL A 252 3.61 4.93 15.71
CA VAL A 252 3.07 3.56 15.60
C VAL A 252 3.08 3.14 14.13
N MET A 253 2.60 4.02 13.25
CA MET A 253 2.63 3.80 11.80
C MET A 253 4.07 3.62 11.31
N GLY A 254 5.03 4.42 11.78
CA GLY A 254 6.45 4.28 11.45
C GLY A 254 7.03 2.92 11.86
N GLY A 255 6.73 2.46 13.08
CA GLY A 255 7.16 1.14 13.54
C GLY A 255 6.64 -0.01 12.67
N VAL A 256 5.38 0.07 12.23
CA VAL A 256 4.79 -0.89 11.29
C VAL A 256 5.41 -0.75 9.88
N SER A 257 5.56 0.47 9.38
CA SER A 257 6.10 0.78 8.05
C SER A 257 7.54 0.29 7.87
N ILE A 258 8.38 0.37 8.92
CA ILE A 258 9.75 -0.20 8.89
C ILE A 258 9.70 -1.70 8.53
N LEU A 259 8.78 -2.44 9.15
CA LEU A 259 8.63 -3.86 8.85
C LEU A 259 8.03 -4.08 7.45
N LEU A 260 6.96 -3.37 7.10
CA LEU A 260 6.28 -3.52 5.80
C LEU A 260 7.22 -3.24 4.62
N PHE A 261 7.94 -2.12 4.64
CA PHE A 261 8.88 -1.77 3.57
C PHE A 261 10.08 -2.74 3.53
N GLY A 262 10.51 -3.25 4.70
CA GLY A 262 11.49 -4.33 4.78
C GLY A 262 11.01 -5.64 4.14
N ILE A 263 9.73 -6.01 4.33
CA ILE A 263 9.10 -7.18 3.71
C ILE A 263 9.00 -7.00 2.19
N ILE A 264 8.65 -5.81 1.71
CA ILE A 264 8.63 -5.49 0.28
C ILE A 264 10.03 -5.67 -0.31
N ALA A 265 11.04 -5.06 0.30
CA ALA A 265 12.43 -5.20 -0.15
C ALA A 265 12.88 -6.67 -0.14
N SER A 266 12.56 -7.42 0.92
CA SER A 266 12.88 -8.86 0.99
C SER A 266 12.14 -9.70 -0.06
N SER A 267 10.93 -9.30 -0.45
CA SER A 267 10.17 -10.01 -1.49
C SER A 267 10.78 -9.80 -2.88
N GLY A 268 11.26 -8.58 -3.15
CA GLY A 268 12.06 -8.28 -4.35
C GLY A 268 13.35 -9.11 -4.39
N PHE A 269 14.03 -9.26 -3.25
CA PHE A 269 15.21 -10.11 -3.13
C PHE A 269 14.89 -11.59 -3.40
N ASP A 270 13.81 -12.13 -2.82
CA ASP A 270 13.42 -13.54 -3.02
C ASP A 270 13.06 -13.84 -4.49
N LEU A 271 12.44 -12.90 -5.19
CA LEU A 271 12.18 -13.00 -6.62
C LEU A 271 13.49 -13.04 -7.43
N TRP A 272 14.42 -12.14 -7.12
CA TRP A 272 15.70 -12.01 -7.81
C TRP A 272 16.63 -13.20 -7.56
N TRP A 273 16.82 -13.60 -6.30
CA TRP A 273 17.74 -14.64 -5.87
C TRP A 273 17.41 -16.01 -6.47
N LYS A 274 16.14 -16.30 -6.75
CA LYS A 274 15.74 -17.59 -7.34
C LYS A 274 16.10 -17.73 -8.83
N ILE A 275 16.63 -16.68 -9.44
CA ILE A 275 16.96 -16.62 -10.87
C ILE A 275 18.48 -16.64 -11.10
N VAL A 276 19.27 -16.18 -10.13
CA VAL A 276 20.74 -16.13 -10.14
C VAL A 276 21.30 -17.38 -9.48
#